data_AF-A0AAE7L378-F1
#
_entry.id   AF-A0AAE7L378-F1
#
_cell.length_a   1.000
_cell.length_b   1.000
_cell.length_c   1.000
_cell.angle_alpha   90.00
_cell.angle_beta   90.00
_cell.angle_gamma   90.00
#
_symmetry.space_group_name_H-M   'P 1'
#
loop_
_entity.id
_entity.type
_entity.pdbx_description
1 polymer ?
#
loop_
_entity_poly.entity_id
_entity_poly.type
_entity_poly.pdbx_seq_one_letter_code
_entity_poly.pdbx_strand_id
1 'polypeptide(L)'
;MNNSILYSFAVQLCCSDHISGFIPAQPVIDTRENLTEQRLSSLFKLVSTIHNDILSMSPERCPDTISFVFEKSLQLTCSDISCGVIAVEPILYDRDEKIGETIKIYFSRIIEQLGKHEVVIPKDNCSCISKVHNDVVAGTDKILVLPVHKVMKKRKIKKGKR
;
A
#
# COMPACT_ATOMS: atom_id res chain seq x y z
N MET A 1 7.22 9.72 10.49
CA MET A 1 7.23 8.25 10.31
C MET A 1 8.68 7.79 10.12
N ASN A 2 9.06 6.59 10.59
CA ASN A 2 10.46 6.14 10.55
C ASN A 2 10.91 5.81 9.12
N ASN A 3 12.18 6.06 8.80
CA ASN A 3 12.76 5.75 7.49
C ASN A 3 12.59 4.27 7.10
N SER A 4 12.59 3.35 8.07
CA SER A 4 12.33 1.93 7.84
C SER A 4 10.93 1.65 7.27
N ILE A 5 9.92 2.39 7.71
CA ILE A 5 8.53 2.27 7.23
C ILE A 5 8.41 2.92 5.85
N LEU A 6 9.02 4.09 5.65
CA LEU A 6 9.04 4.72 4.32
C LEU A 6 9.75 3.82 3.29
N TYR A 7 10.81 3.13 3.70
CA TYR A 7 11.51 2.18 2.85
C TYR A 7 10.67 0.94 2.55
N SER A 8 9.91 0.41 3.51
CA SER A 8 9.01 -0.72 3.24
C SER A 8 7.92 -0.36 2.22
N PHE A 9 7.45 0.89 2.20
CA PHE A 9 6.54 1.40 1.18
C PHE A 9 7.18 1.54 -0.20
N ALA A 10 8.43 2.00 -0.27
CA ALA A 10 9.19 2.00 -1.52
C ALA A 10 9.33 0.58 -2.08
N VAL A 11 9.58 -0.42 -1.21
CA VAL A 11 9.60 -1.84 -1.59
C VAL A 11 8.26 -2.30 -2.13
N GLN A 12 7.13 -1.96 -1.49
CA GLN A 12 5.79 -2.33 -1.98
C GLN A 12 5.47 -1.77 -3.37
N LEU A 13 5.80 -0.50 -3.61
CA LEU A 13 5.67 0.11 -4.93
C LEU A 13 6.56 -0.59 -5.97
N CYS A 14 7.80 -0.92 -5.60
CA CYS A 14 8.73 -1.63 -6.47
C CYS A 14 8.24 -3.05 -6.82
N CYS A 15 7.64 -3.76 -5.86
CA CYS A 15 6.96 -5.03 -6.13
C CYS A 15 5.85 -4.86 -7.17
N SER A 16 5.09 -3.77 -7.08
CA SER A 16 4.04 -3.47 -8.05
C SER A 16 4.62 -3.18 -9.43
N ASP A 17 5.76 -2.47 -9.52
CA ASP A 17 6.48 -2.25 -10.78
C ASP A 17 7.02 -3.54 -11.41
N HIS A 18 7.42 -4.53 -10.60
CA HIS A 18 7.73 -5.86 -11.10
C HIS A 18 6.48 -6.58 -11.65
N ILE A 19 5.35 -6.48 -10.95
CA ILE A 19 4.09 -7.13 -11.35
C ILE A 19 3.55 -6.51 -12.64
N SER A 20 3.59 -5.17 -12.75
CA SER A 20 3.12 -4.46 -13.93
C SER A 20 4.03 -4.64 -15.14
N GLY A 21 5.26 -5.12 -14.94
CA GLY A 21 6.26 -5.26 -15.99
C GLY A 21 7.05 -3.98 -16.30
N PHE A 22 6.96 -2.96 -15.43
CA PHE A 22 7.79 -1.76 -15.55
C PHE A 22 9.27 -2.10 -15.34
N ILE A 23 9.56 -2.96 -14.35
CA ILE A 23 10.83 -3.68 -14.31
C ILE A 23 10.61 -5.02 -15.03
N PRO A 24 11.13 -5.19 -16.26
CA PRO A 24 10.87 -6.38 -17.05
C PRO A 24 11.49 -7.62 -16.40
N ALA A 25 10.86 -8.78 -16.60
CA ALA A 25 11.40 -10.05 -16.11
C ALA A 25 12.73 -10.43 -16.77
N GLN A 26 12.93 -9.99 -18.01
CA GLN A 26 14.13 -10.21 -18.82
C GLN A 26 14.56 -8.87 -19.45
N PRO A 27 15.25 -8.01 -18.69
CA PRO A 27 15.76 -6.75 -19.23
C PRO A 27 16.83 -7.01 -20.31
N VAL A 28 16.87 -6.13 -21.31
CA VAL A 28 17.79 -6.23 -22.46
C VAL A 28 19.06 -5.40 -22.23
N ILE A 29 18.96 -4.29 -21.48
CA ILE A 29 20.02 -3.27 -21.37
C ILE A 29 20.87 -3.44 -20.10
N ASP A 30 20.27 -3.84 -18.98
CA ASP A 30 20.93 -3.98 -17.68
C ASP A 30 20.41 -5.22 -16.95
N THR A 31 20.99 -5.56 -15.80
CA THR A 31 20.48 -6.65 -14.95
C THR A 31 19.20 -6.21 -14.23
N ARG A 32 18.35 -7.19 -13.94
CA ARG A 32 17.09 -6.92 -13.24
C ARG A 32 17.35 -6.39 -11.83
N GLU A 33 18.42 -6.84 -11.19
CA GLU A 33 18.86 -6.43 -9.86
C GLU A 33 19.27 -4.96 -9.84
N ASN A 34 20.07 -4.50 -10.82
CA ASN A 34 20.49 -3.10 -10.93
C ASN A 34 19.30 -2.18 -11.19
N LEU A 35 18.38 -2.56 -12.08
CA LEU A 35 17.15 -1.81 -12.32
C LEU A 35 16.28 -1.72 -11.06
N THR A 36 16.22 -2.80 -10.28
CA THR A 36 15.49 -2.84 -9.01
C THR A 36 16.10 -1.89 -7.98
N GLU A 37 17.43 -1.89 -7.85
CA GLU A 37 18.15 -1.00 -6.92
C GLU A 37 17.93 0.48 -7.28
N GLN A 38 18.11 0.83 -8.56
CA GLN A 38 17.86 2.19 -9.05
C GLN A 38 16.41 2.60 -8.79
N ARG A 39 15.47 1.69 -9.07
CA ARG A 39 14.04 1.96 -8.87
C ARG A 39 13.70 2.16 -7.40
N LEU A 40 14.24 1.35 -6.50
CA LEU A 40 14.04 1.50 -5.05
C LEU A 40 14.56 2.84 -4.54
N SER A 41 15.73 3.30 -5.02
CA SER A 41 16.28 4.60 -4.64
C SER A 41 15.37 5.75 -5.07
N SER A 42 14.86 5.72 -6.30
CA SER A 42 13.92 6.73 -6.81
C SER A 42 12.59 6.72 -6.05
N LEU A 43 12.00 5.54 -5.84
CA LEU A 43 10.75 5.39 -5.11
C LEU A 43 10.87 5.82 -3.64
N PHE A 44 12.00 5.51 -2.99
CA PHE A 44 12.21 5.94 -1.61
C PHE A 44 12.26 7.47 -1.48
N LYS A 45 12.94 8.14 -2.40
CA LYS A 45 12.94 9.61 -2.46
C LYS A 45 11.53 10.14 -2.70
N LEU A 46 10.81 9.59 -3.67
CA LEU A 46 9.44 9.97 -4.01
C LEU A 46 8.50 9.84 -2.79
N VAL A 47 8.49 8.67 -2.14
CA VAL A 47 7.66 8.40 -0.96
C VAL A 47 8.01 9.35 0.19
N SER A 48 9.30 9.62 0.40
CA SER A 48 9.75 10.55 1.45
C SER A 48 9.28 11.98 1.19
N THR A 49 9.40 12.45 -0.06
CA THR A 49 8.92 13.77 -0.47
C THR A 49 7.40 13.88 -0.26
N ILE A 50 6.62 12.92 -0.75
CA ILE A 50 5.16 12.95 -0.63
C ILE A 50 4.73 12.92 0.84
N HIS A 51 5.37 12.08 1.66
CA HIS A 51 5.08 12.01 3.08
C HIS A 51 5.35 13.36 3.78
N ASN A 52 6.47 14.02 3.45
CA ASN A 52 6.79 15.34 4.00
C ASN A 52 5.80 16.41 3.52
N ASP A 53 5.40 16.39 2.25
CA ASP A 53 4.36 17.26 1.71
C ASP A 53 3.06 17.09 2.49
N ILE A 54 2.62 15.85 2.71
CA ILE A 54 1.39 15.54 3.44
C ILE A 54 1.44 16.04 4.89
N LEU A 55 2.57 15.84 5.58
CA LEU A 55 2.76 16.37 6.93
C LEU A 55 2.67 17.89 6.97
N SER A 56 3.23 18.58 5.97
CA SER A 56 3.20 20.03 5.87
C SER A 56 1.78 20.58 5.60
N MET A 57 0.96 19.83 4.86
CA MET A 57 -0.42 20.21 4.53
C MET A 57 -1.43 19.86 5.63
N SER A 58 -1.07 18.99 6.60
CA SER A 58 -1.97 18.50 7.65
C SER A 58 -1.38 18.60 9.07
N PRO A 59 -0.90 19.78 9.52
CA PRO A 59 -0.20 19.90 10.80
C PRO A 59 -1.09 19.63 12.02
N GLU A 60 -2.40 19.81 11.89
CA GLU A 60 -3.37 19.65 13.00
C GLU A 60 -3.86 18.22 13.21
N ARG A 61 -3.52 17.29 12.29
CA ARG A 61 -4.02 15.91 12.34
C ARG A 61 -3.15 15.02 13.21
N CYS A 62 -3.79 14.03 13.84
CA CYS A 62 -3.08 13.02 14.62
C CYS A 62 -2.06 12.26 13.74
N PRO A 63 -0.78 12.16 14.15
CA PRO A 63 0.25 11.48 13.38
C PRO A 63 -0.10 10.02 13.02
N ASP A 64 -0.75 9.30 13.93
CA ASP A 64 -1.17 7.91 13.71
C ASP A 64 -2.21 7.81 12.60
N THR A 65 -3.14 8.77 12.54
CA THR A 65 -4.11 8.88 11.46
C THR A 65 -3.42 9.15 10.13
N ILE A 66 -2.48 10.09 10.10
CA ILE A 66 -1.72 10.39 8.88
C ILE A 66 -0.98 9.14 8.41
N SER A 67 -0.27 8.45 9.30
CA SER A 67 0.47 7.24 8.96
C SER A 67 -0.43 6.12 8.43
N PHE A 68 -1.57 5.87 9.09
CA PHE A 68 -2.54 4.88 8.64
C PHE A 68 -3.09 5.21 7.26
N VAL A 69 -3.58 6.43 7.05
CA VAL A 69 -4.16 6.86 5.77
C VAL A 69 -3.10 6.80 4.68
N PHE A 70 -1.87 7.22 4.97
CA PHE A 70 -0.76 7.18 4.01
C PHE A 70 -0.44 5.75 3.58
N GLU A 71 -0.37 4.81 4.52
CA GLU A 71 -0.21 3.38 4.21
C GLU A 71 -1.34 2.87 3.30
N LYS A 72 -2.60 3.18 3.62
CA LYS A 72 -3.74 2.72 2.82
C LYS A 72 -3.77 3.34 1.43
N SER A 73 -3.34 4.59 1.32
CA SER A 73 -3.20 5.29 0.03
C SER A 73 -2.18 4.59 -0.85
N LEU A 74 -1.03 4.23 -0.29
CA LEU A 74 0.02 3.47 -0.97
C LEU A 74 -0.47 2.08 -1.41
N GLN A 75 -1.23 1.38 -0.57
CA GLN A 75 -1.80 0.07 -0.92
C GLN A 75 -2.73 0.18 -2.14
N LEU A 76 -3.58 1.21 -2.21
CA LEU A 76 -4.42 1.45 -3.38
C LEU A 76 -3.59 1.82 -4.62
N THR A 77 -2.56 2.65 -4.48
CA THR A 77 -1.66 2.98 -5.59
C THR A 77 -0.90 1.75 -6.12
N CYS A 78 -0.45 0.86 -5.23
CA CYS A 78 0.17 -0.42 -5.62
C CYS A 78 -0.80 -1.28 -6.44
N SER A 79 -2.09 -1.28 -6.07
CA SER A 79 -3.14 -1.95 -6.83
C SER A 79 -3.28 -1.36 -8.23
N ASP A 80 -3.33 -0.03 -8.35
CA ASP A 80 -3.46 0.66 -9.64
C ASP A 80 -2.26 0.45 -10.57
N ILE A 81 -1.06 0.37 -10.01
CA ILE A 81 0.13 -0.04 -10.76
C ILE A 81 -0.05 -1.47 -11.28
N SER A 82 -0.39 -2.40 -10.39
CA SER A 82 -0.44 -3.83 -10.68
C SER A 82 -1.52 -4.19 -11.71
N CYS A 83 -2.65 -3.48 -11.70
CA CYS A 83 -3.74 -3.70 -12.66
C CYS A 83 -3.60 -2.86 -13.95
N GLY A 84 -2.53 -2.06 -14.10
CA GLY A 84 -2.24 -1.30 -15.31
C GLY A 84 -2.99 0.03 -15.46
N VAL A 85 -3.67 0.50 -14.40
CA VAL A 85 -4.24 1.87 -14.37
C VAL A 85 -3.12 2.91 -14.43
N ILE A 86 -2.02 2.67 -13.72
CA ILE A 86 -0.77 3.39 -13.92
C ILE A 86 0.06 2.60 -14.94
N ALA A 87 0.04 3.05 -16.19
CA ALA A 87 0.62 2.35 -17.34
C ALA A 87 2.16 2.30 -17.27
N VAL A 88 2.74 1.17 -17.71
CA VAL A 88 4.20 0.93 -17.75
C VAL A 88 4.92 2.01 -18.56
N GLU A 89 4.44 2.27 -19.77
CA GLU A 89 4.90 3.34 -20.64
C GLU A 89 3.76 4.36 -20.82
N PRO A 90 3.66 5.35 -19.92
CA PRO A 90 2.65 6.37 -20.05
C PRO A 90 2.96 7.31 -21.22
N ILE A 91 1.99 7.51 -22.11
CA ILE A 91 2.15 8.36 -23.30
C ILE A 91 2.13 9.86 -22.95
N LEU A 92 1.40 10.22 -21.89
CA LEU A 92 1.02 11.61 -21.60
C LEU A 92 1.56 12.17 -20.29
N TYR A 93 2.23 11.36 -19.46
CA TYR A 93 2.66 11.77 -18.12
C TYR A 93 3.92 11.05 -17.68
N ASP A 94 4.65 11.63 -16.73
CA ASP A 94 5.73 10.92 -16.04
C ASP A 94 5.13 9.95 -15.01
N ARG A 95 5.65 8.71 -14.98
CA ARG A 95 5.10 7.65 -14.12
C ARG A 95 5.24 7.98 -12.64
N ASP A 96 6.34 8.59 -12.22
CA ASP A 96 6.61 8.91 -10.81
C ASP A 96 5.74 10.06 -10.33
N GLU A 97 5.54 11.05 -11.20
CA GLU A 97 4.56 12.11 -10.97
C GLU A 97 3.17 11.50 -10.79
N LYS A 98 2.74 10.59 -11.68
CA LYS A 98 1.43 9.94 -11.58
C LYS A 98 1.28 9.11 -10.31
N ILE A 99 2.31 8.38 -9.90
CA ILE A 99 2.31 7.65 -8.63
C ILE A 99 2.11 8.64 -7.47
N GLY A 100 2.86 9.75 -7.47
CA GLY A 100 2.75 10.76 -6.42
C GLY A 100 1.38 11.43 -6.35
N GLU A 101 0.82 11.83 -7.49
CA GLU A 101 -0.55 12.35 -7.59
C GLU A 101 -1.57 11.34 -7.05
N THR A 102 -1.45 10.08 -7.48
CA THR A 102 -2.41 9.03 -7.12
C THR A 102 -2.41 8.77 -5.62
N ILE A 103 -1.22 8.76 -4.99
CA ILE A 103 -1.10 8.66 -3.52
C ILE A 103 -1.80 9.84 -2.84
N LYS A 104 -1.56 11.08 -3.28
CA LYS A 104 -2.19 12.28 -2.71
C LYS A 104 -3.73 12.27 -2.88
N ILE A 105 -4.22 11.81 -4.03
CA ILE A 105 -5.66 11.65 -4.32
C ILE A 105 -6.28 10.63 -3.37
N TYR A 106 -5.70 9.43 -3.25
CA TYR A 106 -6.23 8.41 -2.34
C TYR A 106 -6.15 8.86 -0.89
N PHE A 107 -5.08 9.54 -0.49
CA PHE A 107 -4.94 10.08 0.86
C PHE A 107 -6.09 11.02 1.22
N SER A 108 -6.39 11.94 0.31
CA SER A 108 -7.47 12.92 0.50
C SER A 108 -8.84 12.24 0.57
N ARG A 109 -9.10 11.28 -0.33
CA ARG A 109 -10.35 10.51 -0.36
C ARG A 109 -10.53 9.67 0.89
N ILE A 110 -9.49 8.96 1.33
CA ILE A 110 -9.55 8.10 2.52
C ILE A 110 -9.83 8.97 3.75
N ILE A 111 -9.15 10.11 3.91
CA ILE A 111 -9.44 11.05 5.00
C ILE A 111 -10.90 11.49 5.01
N GLU A 112 -11.44 11.85 3.85
CA GLU A 112 -12.83 12.28 3.73
C GLU A 112 -13.78 11.15 4.15
N GLN A 113 -13.49 9.90 3.74
CA GLN A 113 -14.29 8.73 4.09
C GLN A 113 -14.17 8.34 5.57
N LEU A 114 -13.01 8.49 6.21
CA LEU A 114 -12.87 8.27 7.65
C LEU A 114 -13.77 9.21 8.44
N GLY A 115 -13.84 10.48 8.05
CA GLY A 115 -14.73 11.46 8.68
C GLY A 115 -16.22 11.13 8.52
N LYS A 116 -16.61 10.50 7.40
CA LYS A 116 -18.00 10.10 7.12
C LYS A 116 -18.43 8.84 7.87
N HIS A 117 -17.50 7.91 8.09
CA HIS A 117 -17.79 6.59 8.64
C HIS A 117 -17.37 6.41 10.10
N GLU A 118 -16.94 7.48 10.79
CA GLU A 118 -16.49 7.46 12.19
C GLU A 118 -15.49 6.34 12.50
N VAL A 119 -14.61 6.03 11.54
CA VAL A 119 -13.65 4.94 11.67
C VAL A 119 -12.60 5.32 12.71
N VAL A 120 -12.63 4.62 13.84
CA VAL A 120 -11.63 4.79 14.91
C VAL A 120 -10.36 4.04 14.53
N ILE A 121 -9.25 4.76 14.41
CA ILE A 121 -7.93 4.16 14.24
C ILE A 121 -7.42 3.80 15.64
N PRO A 122 -7.23 2.51 15.97
CA PRO A 122 -6.66 2.13 17.25
C PRO A 122 -5.26 2.71 17.37
N LYS A 123 -5.02 3.48 18.44
CA LYS A 123 -3.68 3.92 18.81
C LYS A 123 -2.93 2.72 19.39
N ASP A 124 -2.07 2.09 18.59
CA ASP A 124 -1.05 1.23 19.19
C ASP A 124 -0.03 2.14 19.90
N ASN A 125 -0.16 2.22 21.23
CA ASN A 125 0.73 2.85 22.20
C ASN A 125 0.92 4.37 22.10
N CYS A 126 -0.11 5.14 22.49
CA CYS A 126 0.14 6.42 23.17
C CYS A 126 -0.99 6.79 24.14
N SER A 127 -0.68 6.68 25.44
CA SER A 127 -1.58 6.96 26.55
C SER A 127 -1.85 8.46 26.67
N CYS A 128 -2.98 8.91 26.13
CA CYS A 128 -3.68 10.10 26.61
C CYS A 128 -5.03 10.21 25.91
N ILE A 129 -6.04 9.51 26.45
CA ILE A 129 -7.41 10.01 26.43
C ILE A 129 -7.96 9.92 27.85
N SER A 130 -8.25 11.11 28.34
CA SER A 130 -9.00 11.49 29.53
C SER A 130 -10.23 10.63 29.80
N LYS A 131 -10.35 10.25 31.07
CA LYS A 131 -11.55 9.85 31.83
C LYS A 131 -12.86 9.87 31.02
N VAL A 132 -13.32 8.70 30.61
CA VAL A 132 -14.74 8.44 30.39
C VAL A 132 -15.08 7.18 31.18
N HIS A 133 -16.20 7.28 31.90
CA HIS A 133 -16.73 6.34 32.89
C HIS A 133 -16.59 4.85 32.52
N ASN A 134 -16.02 4.07 33.44
CA ASN A 134 -16.14 2.62 33.44
C ASN A 134 -17.56 2.26 33.87
N ASP A 135 -18.37 1.75 32.94
CA ASP A 135 -19.37 0.73 33.25
C ASP A 135 -18.89 -0.59 32.63
N VAL A 136 -18.61 -1.53 33.52
CA VAL A 136 -18.10 -2.87 33.26
C VAL A 136 -19.24 -3.73 32.73
N VAL A 137 -19.13 -4.25 31.50
CA VAL A 137 -19.82 -5.49 31.12
C VAL A 137 -18.86 -6.38 30.34
N ALA A 138 -18.49 -7.49 30.97
CA ALA A 138 -17.66 -8.55 30.44
C ALA A 138 -18.32 -9.26 29.25
N GLY A 139 -17.58 -9.49 28.17
CA GLY A 139 -18.01 -10.27 27.02
C GLY A 139 -16.83 -10.93 26.34
N THR A 140 -16.76 -12.26 26.43
CA THR A 140 -15.70 -13.17 25.99
C THR A 140 -15.40 -13.11 24.49
N ASP A 141 -14.12 -13.01 24.11
CA ASP A 141 -13.63 -13.17 22.74
C ASP A 141 -13.95 -14.56 22.18
N LYS A 142 -14.66 -14.61 21.05
CA LYS A 142 -14.80 -15.82 20.23
C LYS A 142 -13.94 -15.68 18.98
N ILE A 143 -12.84 -16.42 18.94
CA ILE A 143 -12.00 -16.59 17.76
C ILE A 143 -12.79 -17.40 16.72
N LEU A 144 -13.09 -16.77 15.58
CA LEU A 144 -13.77 -17.39 14.44
C LEU A 144 -12.73 -17.88 13.43
N VAL A 145 -12.48 -19.19 13.39
CA VAL A 145 -11.61 -19.84 12.40
C VAL A 145 -12.45 -20.18 11.16
N LEU A 146 -12.15 -19.57 10.02
CA LEU A 146 -12.75 -19.91 8.73
C LEU A 146 -12.06 -21.13 8.12
N PRO A 147 -12.80 -22.17 7.68
CA PRO A 147 -12.20 -23.32 7.01
C PRO A 147 -11.82 -23.00 5.57
N VAL A 148 -10.54 -23.22 5.22
CA VAL A 148 -10.03 -23.11 3.85
C VAL A 148 -10.39 -24.38 3.07
N HIS A 149 -11.35 -24.30 2.16
CA HIS A 149 -11.60 -25.37 1.19
C HIS A 149 -10.49 -25.41 0.13
N LYS A 150 -9.58 -26.39 0.23
CA LYS A 150 -8.71 -26.79 -0.87
C LYS A 150 -9.49 -27.68 -1.84
N VAL A 151 -9.70 -27.23 -3.07
CA VAL A 151 -10.09 -28.12 -4.17
C VAL A 151 -9.04 -28.04 -5.26
N MET A 152 -8.07 -28.95 -5.21
CA MET A 152 -7.18 -29.25 -6.33
C MET A 152 -7.95 -30.08 -7.36
N LYS A 153 -8.24 -29.53 -8.55
CA LYS A 153 -8.66 -30.36 -9.69
C LYS A 153 -7.43 -31.03 -10.30
N LYS A 154 -7.31 -32.34 -10.12
CA LYS A 154 -6.26 -33.18 -10.74
C LYS A 154 -6.44 -33.21 -12.27
N ARG A 155 -5.32 -33.00 -12.98
CA ARG A 155 -5.13 -33.16 -14.43
C ARG A 155 -5.62 -34.54 -14.92
N LYS A 156 -6.39 -34.59 -16.02
CA LYS A 156 -6.58 -35.82 -16.80
C LYS A 156 -5.52 -35.88 -17.92
N ILE A 157 -4.61 -36.83 -17.81
CA ILE A 157 -3.68 -37.22 -18.88
C ILE A 157 -4.50 -37.99 -19.93
N LYS A 158 -4.58 -37.49 -21.16
CA LYS A 158 -5.20 -38.21 -22.27
C LYS A 158 -4.16 -39.21 -22.83
N LYS A 159 -4.26 -40.47 -22.41
CA LYS A 159 -3.49 -41.58 -23.00
C LYS A 159 -4.07 -41.92 -24.39
N GLY A 160 -3.31 -41.56 -25.43
CA GLY A 160 -3.04 -42.29 -26.68
C GLY A 160 -4.17 -42.81 -27.59
N LYS A 161 -3.94 -42.77 -28.90
CA LYS A 161 -3.72 -43.98 -29.71
C LYS A 161 -3.32 -43.62 -31.16
N ARG A 162 -2.20 -44.22 -31.57
CA ARG A 162 -1.74 -44.62 -32.92
C ARG A 162 -1.86 -43.63 -34.06
#